data_AF-A0A918APT8-F1
#
_entry.id   AF-A0A918APT8-F1
#
_cell.length_a   1.000
_cell.length_b   1.000
_cell.length_c   1.000
_cell.angle_alpha   90.00
_cell.angle_beta   90.00
_cell.angle_gamma   90.00
#
_symmetry.space_group_name_H-M   'P 1'
#
loop_
_entity.id
_entity.type
_entity.pdbx_description
1 polymer ?
#
loop_
_entity_poly.entity_id
_entity_poly.type
_entity_poly.pdbx_seq_one_letter_code
_entity_poly.pdbx_strand_id
1 'polypeptide(L)' 'MYESGPVQVMAQVDISEDFSLSSTVCDEGEIVELAFSGGTEVLLSFTRRGFEQFREQWAEVLAKADARFEEYSKE' A
#
# COMPACT_ATOMS: atom_id res chain seq x y z
N MET A 1 23.96 -3.47 -22.93
CA MET A 1 23.52 -3.83 -21.57
C MET A 1 22.49 -2.79 -21.19
N TYR A 2 21.25 -3.19 -20.90
CA TYR A 2 20.25 -2.26 -20.37
C TYR A 2 20.49 -2.15 -18.87
N GLU A 3 20.79 -0.96 -18.38
CA GLU A 3 20.77 -0.66 -16.95
C GLU A 3 19.30 -0.71 -16.51
N SER A 4 18.91 -1.77 -15.80
CA SER A 4 17.64 -1.84 -15.10
C SER A 4 17.68 -0.86 -13.92
N GLY A 5 17.42 0.41 -14.21
CA GLY A 5 17.06 1.39 -13.20
C GLY A 5 15.66 1.08 -12.64
N PRO A 6 15.33 1.54 -11.43
CA PRO A 6 14.00 1.35 -10.87
C PRO A 6 12.95 2.04 -11.76
N VAL A 7 11.94 1.28 -12.19
CA VAL A 7 10.77 1.84 -12.88
C VAL A 7 9.86 2.43 -11.83
N GLN A 8 9.63 3.74 -11.89
CA GLN A 8 8.65 4.40 -11.04
C GLN A 8 7.28 4.28 -11.72
N VAL A 9 6.36 3.55 -11.10
CA VAL A 9 4.95 3.48 -11.50
C VAL A 9 4.14 4.21 -10.44
N MET A 10 3.31 5.16 -10.86
CA MET A 10 2.34 5.82 -9.98
C MET A 10 0.95 5.36 -10.40
N ALA A 11 0.25 4.69 -9.48
CA ALA A 11 -1.15 4.33 -9.62
C ALA A 11 -1.93 5.07 -8.54
N GLN A 12 -2.97 5.79 -8.95
CA GLN A 12 -3.96 6.35 -8.03
C GLN A 12 -5.19 5.45 -8.08
N VAL A 13 -5.64 5.00 -6.91
CA VAL A 13 -6.88 4.24 -6.78
C VAL A 13 -7.71 4.89 -5.68
N ASP A 14 -8.94 5.25 -6.03
CA ASP A 14 -9.91 5.76 -5.07
C ASP A 14 -10.64 4.57 -4.44
N ILE A 15 -10.36 4.32 -3.17
CA ILE A 15 -11.03 3.30 -2.37
C ILE A 15 -12.10 4.02 -1.55
N SER A 16 -13.37 3.76 -1.84
CA SER A 16 -14.52 4.37 -1.16
C SER A 16 -14.90 3.61 0.12
N GLU A 17 -15.97 4.07 0.76
CA GLU A 17 -16.62 3.41 1.89
C GLU A 17 -16.89 1.91 1.58
N ASP A 18 -16.93 1.10 2.65
CA ASP A 18 -17.18 -0.36 2.60
C ASP A 18 -16.09 -1.21 1.92
N PHE A 19 -14.82 -0.78 1.98
CA PHE A 19 -13.72 -1.63 1.52
C PHE A 19 -13.30 -2.70 2.54
N SER A 20 -12.78 -3.81 2.05
CA SER A 20 -12.10 -4.83 2.86
C SER A 20 -10.65 -5.00 2.42
N LEU A 21 -9.77 -5.22 3.40
CA LEU A 21 -8.35 -5.51 3.20
C LEU A 21 -8.08 -6.96 3.64
N SER A 22 -7.48 -7.74 2.75
CA SER A 22 -6.99 -9.09 3.05
C SER A 22 -5.51 -9.22 2.71
N SER A 23 -4.82 -10.13 3.39
CA SER A 23 -3.42 -10.43 3.13
C SER A 23 -3.19 -11.91 2.91
N THR A 24 -2.29 -12.24 1.98
CA THR A 24 -1.86 -13.61 1.70
C THR A 24 -0.35 -13.66 1.62
N VAL A 25 0.24 -14.72 2.16
CA VAL A 25 1.67 -15.01 2.04
C VAL A 25 1.83 -16.19 1.09
N CYS A 26 2.51 -15.94 -0.04
CA CYS A 26 2.67 -16.87 -1.15
C CYS A 26 4.13 -17.34 -1.25
N ASP A 27 4.38 -18.31 -2.14
CA ASP A 27 5.71 -18.79 -2.51
C ASP A 27 6.63 -19.07 -1.31
N GLU A 28 6.16 -19.92 -0.40
CA GLU A 28 6.89 -20.33 0.82
C GLU A 28 7.27 -19.19 1.78
N GLY A 29 6.65 -18.01 1.67
CA GLY A 29 6.97 -16.86 2.54
C GLY A 29 7.73 -15.74 1.88
N GLU A 30 8.03 -15.87 0.58
CA GLU A 30 8.85 -14.89 -0.16
C GLU A 30 8.03 -13.73 -0.71
N ILE A 31 6.72 -13.93 -0.93
CA ILE A 31 5.82 -12.90 -1.47
C ILE A 31 4.69 -12.62 -0.48
N VAL A 32 4.43 -11.35 -0.23
CA VAL A 32 3.29 -10.87 0.55
C VAL A 32 2.37 -10.06 -0.36
N GLU A 33 1.10 -10.44 -0.40
CA GLU A 33 0.09 -9.76 -1.20
C GLU A 33 -0.94 -9.09 -0.29
N LEU A 34 -1.27 -7.83 -0.57
CA LEU A 34 -2.35 -7.09 0.06
C LEU A 34 -3.42 -6.79 -0.99
N ALA A 35 -4.64 -7.28 -0.75
CA ALA A 35 -5.78 -7.09 -1.64
C ALA A 35 -6.83 -6.19 -0.99
N PHE A 36 -7.16 -5.10 -1.68
CA PHE A 36 -8.23 -4.17 -1.32
C PHE A 36 -9.43 -4.44 -2.24
N SER A 37 -10.62 -4.62 -1.66
CA SER A 37 -11.88 -4.80 -2.41
C SER A 37 -12.94 -3.85 -1.90
N GLY A 38 -13.79 -3.30 -2.78
CA GLY A 38 -14.76 -2.26 -2.41
C GLY A 38 -15.09 -1.31 -3.57
N GLY A 39 -15.33 -1.87 -4.76
CA GLY A 39 -15.55 -1.11 -6.01
C GLY A 39 -14.45 -1.34 -7.05
N THR A 40 -13.21 -1.00 -6.71
CA THR A 40 -12.02 -1.33 -7.53
C THR A 40 -11.12 -2.28 -6.75
N GLU A 41 -10.73 -3.39 -7.38
CA GLU A 41 -9.77 -4.32 -6.77
C GLU A 41 -8.34 -3.81 -6.97
N VAL A 42 -7.61 -3.65 -5.86
CA VAL A 42 -6.19 -3.26 -5.87
C VAL A 42 -5.38 -4.36 -5.23
N LEU A 43 -4.36 -4.83 -5.94
CA LEU A 43 -3.40 -5.80 -5.44
C LEU A 43 -2.02 -5.15 -5.34
N LEU A 44 -1.46 -5.15 -4.13
CA LEU A 44 -0.07 -4.80 -3.89
C LEU A 44 0.70 -6.09 -3.57
N SER A 45 1.67 -6.42 -4.42
CA SER A 45 2.53 -7.59 -4.23
C SER A 45 3.95 -7.14 -3.87
N PHE A 46 4.47 -7.66 -2.78
CA PHE A 46 5.77 -7.32 -2.22
C PHE A 46 6.63 -8.56 -2.12
N THR A 47 7.93 -8.42 -2.35
CA THR A 47 8.87 -9.37 -1.77
C THR A 47 8.86 -9.22 -0.25
N ARG A 48 9.26 -10.26 0.49
CA ARG A 48 9.37 -10.21 1.96
C ARG A 48 10.12 -8.97 2.47
N ARG A 49 11.29 -8.68 1.91
CA ARG A 49 12.09 -7.51 2.28
C ARG A 49 11.38 -6.20 1.94
N GLY A 50 10.71 -6.13 0.80
CA GLY A 50 9.92 -4.96 0.42
C GLY A 50 8.77 -4.72 1.39
N PHE A 51 8.09 -5.77 1.83
CA PHE A 51 7.02 -5.70 2.83
C PHE A 51 7.52 -5.24 4.20
N GLU A 52 8.69 -5.71 4.65
CA GLU A 52 9.32 -5.25 5.89
C GLU A 52 9.58 -3.74 5.87
N GLN A 53 10.10 -3.21 4.76
CA GLN A 53 10.33 -1.77 4.57
C GLN A 53 9.03 -0.97 4.47
N PHE A 54 8.02 -1.50 3.78
CA PHE A 54 6.69 -0.90 3.73
C PHE A 54 6.10 -0.77 5.14
N ARG A 55 6.17 -1.84 5.93
CA ARG A 55 5.64 -1.90 7.30
C ARG A 55 6.30 -0.87 8.22
N GLU A 56 7.61 -0.67 8.11
CA GLU A 56 8.34 0.33 8.93
C GLU A 56 7.90 1.77 8.61
N GLN A 57 7.65 2.06 7.33
CA GLN A 57 7.24 3.40 6.89
C GLN A 57 5.74 3.66 7.07
N TRP A 58 4.92 2.61 7.14
CA TRP A 58 3.46 2.71 7.14
C TRP A 58 2.92 3.56 8.30
N ALA A 59 3.48 3.42 9.50
CA ALA A 59 3.05 4.20 10.66
C ALA A 59 3.25 5.72 10.46
N GLU A 60 4.34 6.12 9.80
CA GLU A 60 4.60 7.53 9.48
C GLU A 60 3.62 8.06 8.42
N VAL A 61 3.28 7.24 7.41
CA VAL A 61 2.28 7.57 6.39
C VAL A 61 0.92 7.81 7.03
N LEU A 62 0.49 6.92 7.93
CA LEU A 62 -0.77 7.06 8.66
C LEU A 62 -0.80 8.33 9.51
N ALA A 63 0.25 8.58 10.30
CA ALA A 63 0.32 9.78 11.15
C ALA A 63 0.23 11.08 10.34
N LYS A 64 0.85 11.12 9.15
CA LYS A 64 0.74 12.28 8.24
C LYS A 64 -0.66 12.45 7.66
N ALA A 65 -1.34 11.35 7.32
CA ALA A 65 -2.71 11.39 6.81
C ALA A 65 -3.68 11.88 7.89
N ASP A 66 -3.61 11.34 9.10
CA ASP A 66 -4.46 11.71 10.24
C ASP A 66 -4.34 13.21 10.57
N ALA A 67 -3.09 13.71 10.67
CA ALA A 67 -2.85 15.13 10.93
C ALA A 67 -3.49 16.04 9.86
N ARG A 68 -3.47 15.62 8.59
CA ARG A 68 -4.12 16.37 7.50
C ARG A 68 -5.64 16.36 7.61
N PHE A 69 -6.25 15.23 7.95
CA PHE A 69 -7.70 15.18 8.13
C PHE A 69 -8.18 16.05 9.30
N GLU A 70 -7.41 16.13 10.40
CA GLU A 70 -7.72 17.02 11.52
C GLU A 70 -7.63 18.51 11.15
N GLU A 71 -6.69 18.90 10.28
CA GLU A 71 -6.58 20.28 9.76
C GLU A 71 -7.84 20.67 8.97
N TYR A 72 -8.26 19.82 8.01
CA TYR A 72 -9.44 20.08 7.18
C TYR A 72 -10.76 20.01 7.93
N SER A 73 -10.82 19.35 9.10
CA SER A 73 -12.03 19.28 9.92
C SER A 73 -12.26 20.54 10.78
N LYS A 74 -11.29 21.45 10.83
CA LYS A 74 -11.36 22.70 11.61
C LYS A 74 -11.67 23.94 10.75
N GLU A 75 -11.65 23.81 9.43
CA GLU A 75 -12.05 24.83 8.45
C GLU A 75 -13.53 24.73 8.11
#